data_AF-E3NM48-F1
#
_entry.id   AF-E3NM48-F1
#
_cell.length_a   1.000
_cell.length_b   1.000
_cell.length_c   1.000
_cell.angle_alpha   90.00
_cell.angle_beta   90.00
_cell.angle_gamma   90.00
#
_symmetry.space_group_name_H-M   'P 1'
#
loop_
_entity.id
_entity.type
_entity.pdbx_description
1 polymer ?
#
loop_
_entity_poly.entity_id
_entity_poly.type
_entity_poly.pdbx_seq_one_letter_code
_entity_poly.pdbx_strand_id
1 'polypeptide(L)'
;MLWTKLKEYQSCGFLMTLSSPKEHEDISKKGLASNHAYSLLDTCIHEGHRLVLIGATNFTNWKGKWSELPAFNEETTRTWRNFEKKSVERRFSWMEIDDLCERFVRLSVCRYHEDWFELRTGEIQLDLAKIEKYEHQECGR
;
A
#
# COMPACT_ATOMS: atom_id res chain seq x y z
N MET A 1 -9.75 16.93 6.11
CA MET A 1 -10.72 16.02 5.47
C MET A 1 -10.13 14.74 4.85
N LEU A 2 -8.87 14.64 4.42
CA LEU A 2 -8.24 13.31 4.24
C LEU A 2 -7.50 12.84 5.50
N TRP A 3 -6.70 13.71 6.09
CA TRP A 3 -5.92 13.44 7.31
C TRP A 3 -6.74 12.79 8.45
N THR A 4 -7.89 13.38 8.79
CA THR A 4 -8.78 12.86 9.83
C THR A 4 -9.26 11.43 9.51
N LYS A 5 -9.56 11.15 8.24
CA LYS A 5 -10.01 9.82 7.80
C LYS A 5 -8.89 8.80 7.85
N LEU A 6 -7.66 9.16 7.49
CA LEU A 6 -6.51 8.27 7.64
C LEU A 6 -6.29 7.86 9.09
N LYS A 7 -6.37 8.83 10.02
CA LYS A 7 -6.28 8.54 11.45
C LYS A 7 -7.42 7.65 11.95
N GLU A 8 -8.65 7.88 11.48
CA GLU A 8 -9.80 7.03 11.78
C GLU A 8 -9.56 5.60 11.30
N TYR A 9 -9.22 5.41 10.02
CA TYR A 9 -8.95 4.09 9.44
C TYR A 9 -7.81 3.37 10.15
N GLN A 10 -6.75 4.08 10.50
CA GLN A 10 -5.64 3.54 11.28
C GLN A 10 -6.10 3.10 12.68
N SER A 11 -6.91 3.91 13.37
CA SER A 11 -7.45 3.56 14.69
C SER A 11 -8.40 2.36 14.66
N CYS A 12 -9.08 2.14 13.54
CA CYS A 12 -9.91 0.96 13.31
C CYS A 12 -9.09 -0.29 12.88
N GLY A 13 -7.78 -0.17 12.70
CA GLY A 13 -6.93 -1.27 12.22
C GLY A 13 -7.18 -1.66 10.76
N PHE A 14 -7.76 -0.77 9.96
CA PHE A 14 -8.05 -1.04 8.55
C PHE A 14 -6.77 -1.03 7.71
N LEU A 15 -6.68 -1.96 6.76
CA LEU A 15 -5.57 -1.99 5.82
C LEU A 15 -5.78 -0.91 4.76
N MET A 16 -4.74 -0.14 4.47
CA MET A 16 -4.78 0.94 3.49
C MET A 16 -3.70 0.74 2.43
N THR A 17 -4.09 0.94 1.17
CA THR A 17 -3.17 0.83 0.04
C THR A 17 -3.31 2.01 -0.91
N LEU A 18 -2.22 2.36 -1.57
CA LEU A 18 -2.13 3.41 -2.57
C LEU A 18 -1.78 2.79 -3.93
N SER A 19 -2.29 3.37 -5.01
CA SER A 19 -1.92 2.98 -6.37
C SER A 19 -1.28 4.14 -7.11
N SER A 20 -0.08 3.94 -7.65
CA SER A 20 0.56 4.90 -8.54
C SER A 20 -0.05 4.80 -9.95
N PRO A 21 -0.09 5.90 -10.72
CA PRO A 21 -0.57 5.90 -12.11
C PRO A 21 0.30 5.01 -13.00
N LYS A 22 -0.27 4.57 -14.14
CA LYS A 22 0.44 3.73 -15.11
C LYS A 22 1.64 4.41 -15.74
N GLU A 23 1.49 5.67 -16.12
CA GLU A 23 2.53 6.46 -16.78
C GLU A 23 2.57 7.86 -16.17
N HIS A 24 3.70 8.22 -15.56
CA HIS A 24 3.99 9.55 -15.07
C HIS A 24 5.51 9.69 -14.90
N GLU A 25 6.17 10.44 -15.78
CA GLU A 25 7.65 10.53 -15.78
C GLU A 25 8.22 11.01 -14.44
N ASP A 26 7.50 11.90 -13.75
CA ASP A 26 8.00 12.49 -12.51
C ASP A 26 7.94 11.55 -11.30
N ILE A 27 7.14 10.49 -11.35
CA ILE A 27 7.00 9.53 -10.26
C ILE A 27 8.27 8.68 -10.13
N SER A 28 8.78 8.18 -11.26
CA SER A 28 10.04 7.42 -11.30
C SER A 28 11.24 8.26 -10.89
N LYS A 29 11.28 9.54 -11.30
CA LYS A 29 12.36 10.48 -10.90
C LYS A 29 12.43 10.67 -9.38
N LYS A 30 11.28 10.59 -8.70
CA LYS A 30 11.18 10.70 -7.23
C LYS A 30 11.28 9.35 -6.51
N GLY A 31 11.66 8.28 -7.21
CA GLY A 31 11.92 6.97 -6.61
C GLY A 31 10.67 6.12 -6.34
N LEU A 32 9.53 6.48 -6.92
CA LEU A 32 8.33 5.64 -6.90
C LEU A 32 8.22 4.88 -8.22
N ALA A 33 7.91 3.59 -8.18
CA ALA A 33 7.49 2.82 -9.35
C ALA A 33 6.09 3.23 -9.84
N SER A 34 5.92 3.31 -11.16
CA SER A 34 4.62 3.45 -11.82
C SER A 34 3.85 2.11 -11.85
N ASN A 35 2.53 2.19 -12.03
CA ASN A 35 1.63 1.03 -12.03
C ASN A 35 1.86 0.08 -10.84
N HIS A 36 2.10 0.64 -9.65
CA HIS A 36 2.51 -0.11 -8.48
C HIS A 36 1.61 0.19 -7.28
N ALA A 37 1.44 -0.81 -6.42
CA ALA A 37 0.71 -0.68 -5.17
C ALA A 37 1.67 -0.49 -4.01
N TYR A 38 1.30 0.41 -3.10
CA TYR A 38 2.03 0.69 -1.86
C TYR A 38 1.10 0.51 -0.68
N SER A 39 1.65 0.10 0.46
CA SER A 39 0.94 0.08 1.72
C SER A 39 1.03 1.45 2.39
N LEU A 40 -0.06 1.94 2.97
CA LEU A 40 -0.06 3.11 3.86
C LEU A 40 -0.17 2.58 5.29
N LEU A 41 0.88 2.77 6.08
CA LEU A 41 1.09 2.03 7.34
C LEU A 41 0.86 2.88 8.58
N ASP A 42 1.25 4.16 8.54
CA ASP A 42 1.22 5.01 9.72
C ASP A 42 1.05 6.48 9.33
N THR A 43 0.66 7.30 10.31
CA THR A 43 0.52 8.75 10.19
C THR A 43 1.16 9.43 11.40
N CYS A 44 1.91 10.52 11.18
CA CYS A 44 2.48 11.29 12.29
C CYS A 44 2.47 12.80 12.00
N ILE A 45 2.53 13.60 13.07
CA ILE A 45 2.84 15.03 12.96
C ILE A 45 4.30 15.21 13.36
N HIS A 46 5.12 15.66 12.43
CA HIS A 46 6.55 15.90 12.65
C HIS A 46 6.85 17.35 12.26
N GLU A 47 7.35 18.15 13.22
CA GLU A 47 7.67 19.58 13.00
C GLU A 47 6.51 20.39 12.38
N GLY A 48 5.27 20.07 12.75
CA GLY A 48 4.06 20.72 12.19
C GLY A 48 3.61 20.18 10.83
N HIS A 49 4.37 19.27 10.21
CA HIS A 49 4.02 18.61 8.96
C HIS A 49 3.25 17.31 9.20
N ARG A 50 2.27 17.04 8.34
CA ARG A 50 1.45 15.81 8.39
C ARG A 50 2.07 14.77 7.47
N LEU A 51 2.68 13.76 8.06
CA LEU A 51 3.39 12.73 7.34
C LEU A 51 2.62 11.41 7.34
N VAL A 52 2.83 10.64 6.28
CA VAL A 52 2.33 9.27 6.13
C VAL A 52 3.50 8.34 5.83
N LEU A 53 3.51 7.17 6.44
CA LEU A 53 4.51 6.14 6.18
C LEU A 53 3.99 5.24 5.07
N ILE A 54 4.71 5.19 3.95
CA ILE A 54 4.41 4.29 2.84
C ILE A 54 5.42 3.16 2.77
N GLY A 55 4.97 1.99 2.30
CA GLY A 55 5.80 0.80 2.08
C GLY A 55 5.62 0.22 0.69
N ALA A 56 6.72 -0.05 -0.02
CA ALA A 56 6.72 -0.71 -1.33
C ALA A 56 7.06 -2.20 -1.21
N THR A 57 6.56 -3.02 -2.14
CA THR A 57 6.93 -4.45 -2.21
C THR A 57 8.23 -4.69 -3.00
N ASN A 58 8.62 -3.73 -3.83
CA ASN A 58 9.89 -3.72 -4.54
C ASN A 58 10.99 -3.01 -3.71
N PHE A 59 12.15 -2.74 -4.32
CA PHE A 59 13.25 -2.00 -3.68
C PHE A 59 13.29 -0.51 -4.09
N THR A 60 12.14 0.05 -4.48
CA THR A 60 12.04 1.48 -4.77
C THR A 60 11.62 2.22 -3.52
N ASN A 61 12.27 3.36 -3.27
CA ASN A 61 11.97 4.20 -2.13
C ASN A 61 11.72 5.64 -2.57
N TRP A 62 10.76 6.30 -1.93
CA TRP A 62 10.50 7.72 -2.07
C TRP A 62 11.77 8.53 -1.80
N LYS A 63 12.06 9.52 -2.65
CA LYS A 63 13.28 10.36 -2.58
C LYS A 63 12.99 11.85 -2.37
N GLY A 64 11.78 12.19 -1.94
CA GLY A 64 11.44 13.58 -1.67
C GLY A 64 11.67 13.95 -0.21
N LYS A 65 11.06 15.05 0.23
CA LYS A 65 11.19 15.51 1.61
C LYS A 65 10.72 14.40 2.56
N TRP A 66 11.40 14.31 3.71
CA TRP A 66 11.16 13.33 4.78
C TRP A 66 11.59 11.89 4.47
N SER A 67 12.18 11.62 3.30
CA SER A 67 12.53 10.24 2.94
C SER A 67 13.54 9.57 3.84
N GLU A 68 14.43 10.37 4.43
CA GLU A 68 15.52 9.93 5.31
C GLU A 68 15.08 9.76 6.76
N LEU A 69 13.84 10.11 7.11
CA LEU A 69 13.34 9.88 8.47
C LEU A 69 13.20 8.37 8.70
N PRO A 70 13.61 7.86 9.88
CA PRO A 70 13.48 6.45 10.18
C PRO A 70 12.00 6.04 10.23
N ALA A 71 11.67 4.94 9.55
CA ALA A 71 10.30 4.38 9.52
C ALA A 71 9.86 3.89 10.91
N PHE A 72 10.79 3.38 11.72
CA PHE A 72 10.54 2.87 13.06
C PHE A 72 11.57 3.41 14.04
N ASN A 73 11.16 3.57 15.30
CA ASN A 73 12.05 4.05 16.36
C ASN A 73 13.18 3.04 16.70
N GLU A 74 14.21 3.52 17.40
CA GLU A 74 15.36 2.69 17.76
C GLU A 74 14.98 1.52 18.66
N GLU A 75 13.99 1.70 19.56
CA GLU A 75 13.49 0.63 20.43
C GLU A 75 12.92 -0.55 19.63
N THR A 76 12.11 -0.27 18.62
CA THR A 76 11.51 -1.27 17.72
C THR A 76 12.58 -2.02 16.94
N THR A 77 13.63 -1.31 16.51
CA THR A 77 14.67 -1.85 15.64
C THR A 77 15.88 -2.39 16.39
N ARG A 78 15.93 -2.31 17.73
CA ARG A 78 17.10 -2.67 18.54
C ARG A 78 17.53 -4.13 18.36
N THR A 79 16.58 -5.04 18.21
CA THR A 79 16.81 -6.48 18.07
C THR A 79 17.03 -6.91 16.62
N TRP A 80 16.86 -6.00 15.66
CA TRP A 80 16.93 -6.33 14.24
C TRP A 80 18.37 -6.49 13.77
N ARG A 81 18.56 -7.46 12.89
CA ARG A 81 19.81 -7.67 12.16
C ARG A 81 20.00 -6.54 11.13
N ASN A 82 21.26 -6.31 10.76
CA ASN A 82 21.61 -5.26 9.81
C ASN A 82 20.87 -5.37 8.47
N PHE A 83 20.58 -6.59 8.00
CA PHE A 83 19.84 -6.76 6.74
C PHE A 83 18.35 -6.41 6.87
N GLU A 84 17.75 -6.60 8.04
CA GLU A 84 16.34 -6.25 8.30
C GLU A 84 16.19 -4.73 8.28
N LYS A 85 17.10 -4.01 8.98
CA LYS A 85 17.19 -2.54 8.95
C LYS A 85 17.35 -2.00 7.54
N LYS A 86 18.33 -2.51 6.78
CA LYS A 86 18.55 -2.13 5.37
C LYS A 86 17.35 -2.44 4.48
N SER A 87 16.64 -3.52 4.75
CA SER A 87 15.44 -3.88 3.98
C SER A 87 14.29 -2.94 4.26
N VAL A 88 14.23 -2.36 5.46
CA VAL A 88 13.25 -1.32 5.79
C VAL A 88 13.62 0.01 5.16
N GLU A 89 14.87 0.46 5.31
CA GLU A 89 15.38 1.71 4.74
C GLU A 89 15.21 1.80 3.21
N ARG A 90 15.15 0.66 2.52
CA ARG A 90 14.97 0.58 1.06
C ARG A 90 13.53 0.56 0.58
N ARG A 91 12.56 0.35 1.48
CA ARG A 91 11.17 0.05 1.10
C ARG A 91 10.15 0.92 1.78
N PHE A 92 10.51 1.52 2.91
CA PHE A 92 9.61 2.34 3.70
C PHE A 92 10.15 3.76 3.77
N SER A 93 9.24 4.72 3.69
CA SER A 93 9.61 6.13 3.75
C SER A 93 8.44 7.00 4.13
N TRP A 94 8.76 8.05 4.89
CA TRP A 94 7.81 9.10 5.22
C TRP A 94 7.67 10.06 4.04
N MET A 95 6.44 10.46 3.77
CA MET A 95 6.12 11.50 2.80
C MET A 95 5.07 12.44 3.36
N GLU A 96 5.02 13.66 2.82
CA GLU A 96 3.97 14.61 3.19
C GLU A 96 2.64 14.18 2.58
N ILE A 97 1.52 14.40 3.29
CA ILE A 97 0.19 14.03 2.77
C ILE A 97 -0.15 14.76 1.46
N ASP A 98 0.38 15.96 1.26
CA ASP A 98 0.14 16.72 0.04
C ASP A 98 0.92 16.08 -1.14
N ASP A 99 2.16 15.61 -0.90
CA ASP A 99 2.91 14.83 -1.89
C ASP A 99 2.16 13.54 -2.28
N LEU A 100 1.49 12.91 -1.32
CA LEU A 100 0.67 11.70 -1.55
C LEU A 100 -0.50 12.01 -2.48
N CYS A 101 -1.21 13.11 -2.24
CA CYS A 101 -2.36 13.51 -3.06
C CYS A 101 -1.95 13.81 -4.51
N GLU A 102 -0.74 14.33 -4.72
CA GLU A 102 -0.22 14.64 -6.05
C GLU A 102 0.24 13.39 -6.83
N ARG A 103 0.75 12.35 -6.13
CA ARG A 103 1.46 11.23 -6.77
C ARG A 103 0.64 9.96 -6.91
N PHE A 104 -0.40 9.79 -6.09
CA PHE A 104 -1.21 8.59 -6.08
C PHE A 104 -2.61 8.86 -6.61
N VAL A 105 -3.08 7.98 -7.49
CA VAL A 105 -4.40 8.14 -8.13
C VAL A 105 -5.52 7.47 -7.35
N ARG A 106 -5.19 6.61 -6.39
CA ARG A 106 -6.18 5.86 -5.61
C ARG A 106 -5.65 5.52 -4.23
N LEU A 107 -6.49 5.75 -3.23
CA LEU A 107 -6.41 5.17 -1.90
C LEU A 107 -7.52 4.10 -1.79
N SER A 108 -7.16 2.88 -1.43
CA SER A 108 -8.09 1.80 -1.13
C SER A 108 -8.02 1.47 0.35
N VAL A 109 -9.18 1.25 0.96
CA VAL A 109 -9.29 0.94 2.39
C VAL A 109 -10.05 -0.38 2.53
N CYS A 110 -9.37 -1.39 3.06
CA CYS A 110 -10.00 -2.66 3.41
C CYS A 110 -10.53 -2.55 4.84
N ARG A 111 -11.85 -2.44 4.96
CA ARG A 111 -12.53 -2.39 6.26
C ARG A 111 -12.70 -3.80 6.79
N TYR A 112 -12.13 -4.05 7.96
CA TYR A 112 -12.31 -5.30 8.67
C TYR A 112 -13.38 -5.11 9.75
N HIS A 113 -14.34 -6.02 9.78
CA HIS A 113 -15.43 -6.02 10.75
C HIS A 113 -15.51 -7.44 11.31
N GLU A 114 -15.16 -7.60 12.59
CA GLU A 114 -15.17 -8.92 13.24
C GLU A 114 -16.60 -9.49 13.38
N ASP A 115 -17.59 -8.59 13.40
CA ASP A 115 -19.01 -8.86 13.51
C ASP A 115 -19.70 -9.02 12.15
N TRP A 116 -18.94 -9.09 11.06
CA TRP A 116 -19.50 -9.25 9.72
C TRP A 116 -19.95 -10.68 9.48
N PHE A 117 -21.27 -10.88 9.41
CA PHE A 117 -21.89 -12.13 8.98
C PHE A 117 -22.53 -11.93 7.60
N GLU A 118 -21.92 -12.51 6.57
CA GLU A 118 -22.47 -12.50 5.20
C GLU A 118 -23.15 -13.84 4.89
N LEU A 119 -24.44 -13.83 4.59
CA LEU A 119 -25.13 -14.97 3.98
C LEU A 119 -25.23 -14.75 2.46
N ARG A 120 -24.45 -15.51 1.68
CA ARG A 120 -24.55 -15.50 0.21
C ARG A 120 -25.64 -16.47 -0.23
N THR A 121 -26.79 -15.94 -0.64
CA THR A 121 -27.96 -16.73 -1.06
C THR A 121 -28.07 -16.91 -2.58
N GLY A 122 -27.07 -16.49 -3.35
CA GLY A 122 -27.04 -16.69 -4.80
C GLY A 122 -26.61 -18.10 -5.18
N GLU A 123 -27.28 -18.71 -6.15
CA GLU A 123 -26.72 -19.88 -6.85
C GLU A 123 -25.36 -19.49 -7.43
N ILE A 124 -24.34 -20.29 -7.18
CA ILE A 124 -23.06 -20.13 -7.88
C ILE A 124 -23.37 -20.42 -9.35
N GLN A 125 -23.55 -19.37 -10.16
CA GLN A 125 -23.51 -19.49 -11.61
C GLN A 125 -22.08 -19.84 -12.00
N LEU A 126 -21.72 -21.11 -11.84
CA LEU A 126 -20.64 -21.70 -12.61
C LEU A 126 -21.12 -21.64 -14.06
N ASP A 127 -20.56 -20.70 -14.81
CA ASP A 127 -20.66 -20.71 -16.26
C ASP A 127 -19.91 -21.95 -16.76
N LEU A 128 -20.57 -23.11 -16.71
CA LEU A 128 -20.02 -24.41 -17.11
C LEU A 128 -19.54 -24.38 -18.57
N ALA A 129 -20.10 -23.49 -19.40
CA ALA A 129 -19.67 -23.26 -20.78
C ALA A 129 -18.26 -22.63 -20.89
N LYS A 130 -17.75 -22.00 -19.81
CA LYS A 130 -16.34 -21.57 -19.74
C LYS A 130 -15.40 -22.70 -19.31
N ILE A 131 -15.87 -23.66 -18.52
CA ILE A 131 -15.03 -24.79 -18.05
C ILE A 131 -14.72 -25.73 -19.22
N GLU A 132 -15.71 -26.04 -20.07
CA GLU A 132 -15.49 -26.90 -21.26
C GLU A 132 -14.53 -26.29 -22.29
N LYS A 133 -14.49 -24.95 -22.41
CA LYS A 133 -13.55 -24.28 -23.32
C LYS A 133 -12.09 -24.45 -22.89
N TYR A 134 -11.80 -24.58 -21.60
CA TYR A 134 -10.45 -24.80 -21.10
C TYR A 134 -10.02 -26.28 -21.22
N GLU A 135 -10.94 -27.22 -21.01
CA GLU A 135 -10.63 -28.66 -21.16
C GLU A 135 -10.38 -29.08 -22.62
N HIS A 136 -11.09 -28.49 -23.58
CA HIS A 136 -10.84 -28.73 -25.00
C HIS A 136 -9.58 -28.05 -25.57
N GLN A 137 -8.95 -27.14 -24.82
CA GLN A 137 -7.71 -26.49 -25.23
C GLN A 137 -6.45 -27.21 -24.70
N GLU A 138 -6.58 -28.06 -23.67
CA GLU A 138 -5.46 -28.87 -23.14
C GLU A 138 -5.34 -30.27 -23.78
N CYS A 139 -6.38 -30.79 -24.45
CA CYS A 139 -6.35 -32.08 -25.15
C CYS A 139 -5.89 -31.98 -26.63
N GLY A 140 -5.21 -30.88 -27.00
CA GLY A 140 -4.63 -30.64 -28.31
C GLY A 140 -3.11 -30.52 -28.28
N ARG A 141 -2.41 -31.60 -27.90
CA ARG A 141 -1.01 -31.83 -28.26
C ARG A 141 -0.84 -33.26 -28.75
#